data_AF-A0A520HTV4-F1
#
_entry.id   AF-A0A520HTV4-F1
#
_cell.length_a   1.000
_cell.length_b   1.000
_cell.length_c   1.000
_cell.angle_alpha   90.00
_cell.angle_beta   90.00
_cell.angle_gamma   90.00
#
_symmetry.space_group_name_H-M   'P 1'
#
loop_
_entity.id
_entity.type
_entity.pdbx_description
1 polymer ?
#
loop_
_entity_poly.entity_id
_entity_poly.type
_entity_poly.pdbx_seq_one_letter_code
_entity_poly.pdbx_strand_id
1 'polypeptide(L)'
;MTQDLTLDEIRSLLAPGIAANAAFDGWSDAARDMAADAAGIDRDVAALAFEQGPVDMIDAWFADIDVAMLESVPPERLSAMKIRARIAALIEARLQATAADRESLRRALAILALPQNLTKAGRLGWRTVDTIWR
;
A
#
# COMPACT_ATOMS: atom_id res chain seq x y z
N MET A 1 -21.24 5.85 10.49
CA MET A 1 -20.62 4.65 11.10
C MET A 1 -19.12 4.81 11.32
N THR A 2 -18.57 6.01 11.15
CA THR A 2 -17.13 6.28 11.12
C THR A 2 -16.49 6.60 12.48
N GLN A 3 -17.25 6.56 13.58
CA GLN A 3 -16.81 7.05 14.89
C GLN A 3 -15.92 6.07 15.67
N ASP A 4 -15.74 4.83 15.19
CA ASP A 4 -15.04 3.77 15.95
C ASP A 4 -13.76 3.24 15.27
N LEU A 5 -13.37 3.75 14.10
CA LEU A 5 -12.14 3.28 13.44
C LEU A 5 -10.90 3.90 14.07
N THR A 6 -9.89 3.08 14.35
CA THR A 6 -8.54 3.51 14.71
C THR A 6 -7.84 4.15 13.50
N LEU A 7 -6.78 4.93 13.75
CA LEU A 7 -6.00 5.55 12.67
C LEU A 7 -5.39 4.52 11.72
N ASP A 8 -4.99 3.35 12.22
CA ASP A 8 -4.44 2.27 11.38
C ASP A 8 -5.52 1.64 10.50
N GLU A 9 -6.75 1.47 11.00
CA GLU A 9 -7.87 1.00 10.19
C GLU A 9 -8.27 2.04 9.13
N ILE A 10 -8.21 3.33 9.46
CA ILE A 10 -8.41 4.42 8.49
C ILE A 10 -7.33 4.38 7.40
N ARG A 11 -6.06 4.17 7.76
CA ARG A 11 -4.97 4.03 6.78
C ARG A 11 -5.25 2.89 5.82
N SER A 12 -5.60 1.72 6.35
CA SER A 12 -5.91 0.54 5.54
C SER A 12 -7.12 0.78 4.63
N LEU A 13 -8.17 1.41 5.16
CA LEU A 13 -9.39 1.70 4.42
C LEU A 13 -9.16 2.68 3.26
N LEU A 14 -8.37 3.73 3.50
CA LEU A 14 -8.18 4.81 2.53
C LEU A 14 -7.10 4.49 1.49
N ALA A 15 -6.10 3.67 1.82
CA ALA A 15 -4.93 3.45 0.98
C ALA A 15 -5.23 3.06 -0.49
N PRO A 16 -6.16 2.13 -0.80
CA PRO A 16 -6.49 1.81 -2.19
C PRO A 16 -7.08 3.00 -2.94
N GLY A 17 -7.98 3.75 -2.30
CA GLY A 17 -8.58 4.95 -2.88
C GLY A 17 -7.56 6.06 -3.11
N ILE A 18 -6.62 6.24 -2.19
CA ILE A 18 -5.51 7.20 -2.35
C ILE A 18 -4.66 6.82 -3.55
N ALA A 19 -4.28 5.55 -3.67
CA ALA A 19 -3.48 5.07 -4.79
C ALA A 19 -4.18 5.27 -6.14
N ALA A 20 -5.50 5.00 -6.22
CA ALA A 20 -6.28 5.21 -7.44
C ALA A 20 -6.28 6.69 -7.89
N ASN A 21 -6.34 7.63 -6.95
CA ASN A 21 -6.28 9.07 -7.23
C ASN A 21 -4.85 9.57 -7.51
N ALA A 22 -3.84 8.94 -6.89
CA ALA A 22 -2.45 9.37 -6.98
C ALA A 22 -1.85 9.29 -8.41
N ALA A 23 -2.47 8.51 -9.30
CA ALA A 23 -2.11 8.49 -10.71
C ALA A 23 -2.24 9.87 -11.37
N PHE A 24 -3.24 10.66 -10.95
CA PHE A 24 -3.55 11.97 -11.50
C PHE A 24 -2.90 13.07 -10.66
N ASP A 25 -3.28 13.16 -9.38
CA ASP A 25 -2.92 14.25 -8.47
C ASP A 25 -1.58 14.05 -7.75
N GLY A 26 -0.93 12.90 -7.99
CA GLY A 26 0.23 12.48 -7.21
C GLY A 26 -0.15 12.03 -5.80
N TRP A 27 0.85 11.60 -5.03
CA TRP A 27 0.68 11.27 -3.62
C TRP A 27 0.59 12.56 -2.82
N SER A 28 -0.61 13.10 -2.68
CA SER A 28 -0.88 14.43 -2.13
C SER A 28 -2.06 14.43 -1.15
N ASP A 29 -2.20 15.52 -0.40
CA ASP A 29 -3.35 15.75 0.47
C ASP A 29 -4.67 15.73 -0.31
N ALA A 30 -4.68 16.18 -1.57
CA ALA A 30 -5.87 16.12 -2.41
C ALA A 30 -6.29 14.67 -2.72
N ALA A 31 -5.33 13.78 -3.03
CA ALA A 31 -5.61 12.36 -3.25
C ALA A 31 -6.13 11.68 -1.97
N ARG A 32 -5.60 12.07 -0.80
CA ARG A 32 -6.11 11.66 0.52
C ARG A 32 -7.53 12.12 0.75
N ASP A 33 -7.80 13.41 0.57
CA ASP A 33 -9.10 14.00 0.86
C ASP A 33 -10.18 13.44 -0.05
N MET A 34 -9.87 13.18 -1.33
CA MET A 34 -10.79 12.51 -2.25
C MET A 34 -11.13 11.08 -1.80
N ALA A 35 -10.14 10.31 -1.32
CA ALA A 35 -10.38 8.98 -0.78
C ALA A 35 -11.19 9.04 0.52
N ALA A 36 -10.91 10.01 1.39
CA ALA A 36 -11.63 10.24 2.64
C ALA A 36 -13.10 10.58 2.39
N ASP A 37 -13.37 11.53 1.49
CA ASP A 37 -14.72 11.92 1.09
C ASP A 37 -15.51 10.73 0.52
N ALA A 38 -14.87 9.92 -0.34
CA ALA A 38 -15.48 8.73 -0.92
C ALA A 38 -15.82 7.65 0.13
N ALA A 39 -15.02 7.55 1.19
CA ALA A 39 -15.20 6.61 2.29
C ALA A 39 -16.04 7.16 3.47
N GLY A 40 -16.45 8.43 3.42
CA GLY A 40 -17.14 9.11 4.52
C GLY A 40 -16.29 9.28 5.78
N ILE A 41 -14.96 9.39 5.61
CA ILE A 41 -13.99 9.73 6.66
C ILE A 41 -13.82 11.25 6.69
N ASP A 42 -13.80 11.83 7.89
CA ASP A 42 -13.49 13.25 8.08
C ASP A 42 -12.05 13.57 7.62
N ARG A 43 -11.87 14.67 6.88
CA ARG A 43 -10.58 15.02 6.27
C ARG A 43 -9.50 15.31 7.31
N ASP A 44 -9.85 15.91 8.45
CA ASP A 44 -8.88 16.19 9.52
C ASP A 44 -8.43 14.89 10.19
N VAL A 45 -9.36 13.93 10.34
CA VAL A 45 -9.05 12.58 10.82
C VAL A 45 -8.16 11.83 9.81
N ALA A 46 -8.45 11.93 8.50
CA ALA A 46 -7.60 11.36 7.47
C ALA A 46 -6.20 12.01 7.46
N ALA A 47 -6.12 13.34 7.65
CA ALA A 47 -4.86 14.05 7.74
C ALA A 47 -4.02 13.58 8.94
N LEU A 48 -4.67 13.38 10.10
CA LEU A 48 -4.02 12.80 11.27
C LEU A 48 -3.53 11.36 11.01
N ALA A 49 -4.31 10.56 10.28
CA ALA A 49 -3.90 9.22 9.88
C ALA A 49 -2.65 9.24 8.98
N PHE A 50 -2.45 10.26 8.14
CA PHE A 50 -1.29 10.35 7.23
C PHE A 50 -0.37 11.54 7.54
N GLU A 51 -0.06 11.76 8.83
CA GLU A 51 0.72 12.92 9.30
C GLU A 51 2.11 13.04 8.63
N GLN A 52 2.77 11.92 8.30
CA GLN A 52 4.07 11.95 7.61
C GLN A 52 3.95 12.07 6.08
N GLY A 53 2.74 12.36 5.59
CA GLY A 53 2.47 12.72 4.21
C GLY A 53 2.65 11.56 3.22
N PRO A 54 3.19 11.83 2.02
CA PRO A 54 3.17 10.89 0.90
C PRO A 54 3.77 9.52 1.21
N VAL A 55 4.82 9.45 2.04
CA VAL A 55 5.48 8.18 2.34
C VAL A 55 4.63 7.29 3.26
N ASP A 56 3.83 7.86 4.17
CA ASP A 56 2.85 7.08 4.96
C ASP A 56 1.73 6.54 4.07
N MET A 57 1.26 7.35 3.11
CA MET A 57 0.24 6.93 2.15
C MET A 57 0.72 5.76 1.28
N ILE A 58 1.96 5.86 0.77
CA ILE A 58 2.61 4.79 -0.02
C ILE A 58 2.79 3.53 0.82
N ASP A 59 3.22 3.68 2.08
CA ASP A 59 3.40 2.55 3.00
C ASP A 59 2.09 1.79 3.24
N ALA A 60 1.01 2.52 3.55
CA ALA A 60 -0.31 1.94 3.74
C ALA A 60 -0.79 1.19 2.49
N TRP A 61 -0.57 1.75 1.30
CA TRP A 61 -0.93 1.08 0.05
C TRP A 61 -0.06 -0.14 -0.23
N PHE A 62 1.24 -0.11 0.09
CA PHE A 62 2.09 -1.28 -0.03
C PHE A 62 1.68 -2.40 0.93
N ALA A 63 1.18 -2.06 2.12
CA ALA A 63 0.62 -3.04 3.05
C ALA A 63 -0.65 -3.68 2.48
N ASP A 64 -1.55 -2.89 1.89
CA ASP A 64 -2.75 -3.38 1.20
C ASP A 64 -2.41 -4.33 0.03
N ILE A 65 -1.42 -3.97 -0.79
CA ILE A 65 -0.88 -4.83 -1.85
C ILE A 65 -0.32 -6.15 -1.30
N ASP A 66 0.39 -6.10 -0.17
CA ASP A 66 0.96 -7.29 0.47
C ASP A 66 -0.15 -8.21 1.01
N VAL A 67 -1.26 -7.64 1.53
CA VAL A 67 -2.48 -8.40 1.90
C VAL A 67 -3.09 -9.07 0.67
N ALA A 68 -3.36 -8.31 -0.40
CA ALA A 68 -3.93 -8.84 -1.63
C ALA A 68 -3.05 -9.94 -2.27
N MET A 69 -1.73 -9.79 -2.21
CA MET A 69 -0.76 -10.82 -2.63
C MET A 69 -1.00 -12.13 -1.87
N LEU A 70 -1.07 -12.08 -0.53
CA LEU A 70 -1.23 -13.26 0.31
C LEU A 70 -2.61 -13.92 0.11
N GLU A 71 -3.67 -13.13 -0.05
CA GLU A 71 -5.01 -13.63 -0.33
C GLU A 71 -5.08 -14.37 -1.68
N SER A 72 -4.36 -13.89 -2.69
CA SER A 72 -4.34 -14.50 -4.03
C SER A 72 -3.54 -15.82 -4.12
N VAL A 73 -2.64 -16.06 -3.15
CA VAL A 73 -1.84 -17.29 -3.08
C VAL A 73 -1.93 -17.88 -1.67
N PRO A 74 -3.06 -18.55 -1.34
CA PRO A 74 -3.35 -18.95 0.03
C PRO A 74 -2.36 -20.01 0.56
N PRO A 75 -2.22 -20.14 1.90
CA PRO A 75 -1.23 -21.03 2.52
C PRO A 75 -1.29 -22.48 2.06
N GLU A 76 -2.48 -23.00 1.77
CA GLU A 76 -2.69 -24.37 1.29
C GLU A 76 -2.01 -24.57 -0.07
N ARG A 77 -2.15 -23.58 -0.97
CA ARG A 77 -1.49 -23.57 -2.28
C ARG A 77 0.02 -23.43 -2.15
N LEU A 78 0.50 -22.58 -1.25
CA LEU A 78 1.94 -22.38 -1.00
C LEU A 78 2.58 -23.65 -0.43
N SER A 79 1.90 -24.35 0.48
CA SER A 79 2.43 -25.54 1.15
C SER A 79 2.71 -26.70 0.18
N ALA A 80 1.99 -26.76 -0.93
CA ALA A 80 2.18 -27.75 -2.01
C ALA A 80 3.35 -27.42 -2.97
N MET A 81 3.96 -26.23 -2.85
CA MET A 81 4.98 -25.75 -3.79
C MET A 81 6.40 -25.87 -3.22
N LYS A 82 7.38 -26.10 -4.10
CA LYS A 82 8.80 -25.91 -3.76
C LYS A 82 9.06 -24.42 -3.45
N ILE A 83 10.00 -24.13 -2.55
CA ILE A 83 10.33 -22.75 -2.11
C ILE A 83 10.50 -21.77 -3.28
N ARG A 84 11.23 -22.15 -4.33
CA ARG A 84 11.42 -21.27 -5.52
C ARG A 84 10.11 -20.93 -6.22
N ALA A 85 9.20 -21.89 -6.32
CA ALA A 85 7.88 -21.69 -6.92
C ALA A 85 6.97 -20.85 -6.01
N ARG A 86 7.06 -21.02 -4.67
CA ARG A 86 6.36 -20.16 -3.69
C ARG A 86 6.74 -18.71 -3.88
N ILE A 87 8.05 -18.42 -3.89
CA ILE A 87 8.57 -17.05 -4.05
C ILE A 87 8.14 -16.46 -5.38
N ALA A 88 8.27 -17.20 -6.49
CA ALA A 88 7.84 -16.73 -7.80
C ALA A 88 6.33 -16.41 -7.85
N ALA A 89 5.49 -17.29 -7.30
CA ALA A 89 4.04 -17.09 -7.27
C ALA A 89 3.64 -15.86 -6.45
N LEU A 90 4.28 -15.62 -5.31
CA LEU A 90 4.02 -14.44 -4.47
C LEU A 90 4.49 -13.15 -5.16
N ILE A 91 5.67 -13.15 -5.78
CA ILE A 91 6.14 -11.99 -6.55
C ILE A 91 5.18 -11.67 -7.71
N GLU A 92 4.76 -12.69 -8.46
CA GLU A 92 3.81 -12.52 -9.57
C GLU A 92 2.46 -11.98 -9.08
N ALA A 93 1.92 -12.56 -8.01
CA ALA A 93 0.70 -12.09 -7.35
C ALA A 93 0.80 -10.62 -6.93
N ARG A 94 1.92 -10.22 -6.32
CA ARG A 94 2.14 -8.84 -5.91
C ARG A 94 2.18 -7.88 -7.08
N LEU A 95 2.90 -8.24 -8.16
CA LEU A 95 2.93 -7.45 -9.38
C LEU A 95 1.53 -7.31 -9.99
N GLN A 96 0.74 -8.38 -9.96
CA GLN A 96 -0.63 -8.37 -10.45
C GLN A 96 -1.54 -7.48 -9.60
N ALA A 97 -1.40 -7.48 -8.27
CA ALA A 97 -2.14 -6.60 -7.37
C ALA A 97 -1.86 -5.11 -7.66
N THR A 98 -0.64 -4.77 -8.11
CA THR A 98 -0.30 -3.39 -8.52
C THR A 98 -0.70 -3.02 -9.94
N ALA A 99 -1.26 -3.95 -10.73
CA ALA A 99 -1.39 -3.77 -12.17
C ALA A 99 -2.40 -2.68 -12.57
N ALA A 100 -3.40 -2.39 -11.74
CA ALA A 100 -4.38 -1.34 -11.98
C ALA A 100 -3.78 0.07 -11.83
N ASP A 101 -2.80 0.23 -10.92
CA ASP A 101 -2.28 1.54 -10.48
C ASP A 101 -0.79 1.72 -10.83
N ARG A 102 -0.40 1.31 -12.05
CA ARG A 102 1.01 1.38 -12.51
C ARG A 102 1.57 2.80 -12.48
N GLU A 103 0.74 3.79 -12.80
CA GLU A 103 1.12 5.21 -12.74
C GLU A 103 1.43 5.64 -11.30
N SER A 104 0.54 5.29 -10.37
CA SER A 104 0.69 5.56 -8.94
C SER A 104 1.93 4.89 -8.37
N LEU A 105 2.22 3.64 -8.77
CA LEU A 105 3.46 2.94 -8.41
C LEU A 105 4.69 3.69 -8.91
N ARG A 106 4.71 4.14 -10.17
CA ARG A 106 5.87 4.86 -10.70
C ARG A 106 6.12 6.16 -9.96
N ARG A 107 5.06 6.89 -9.62
CA ARG A 107 5.13 8.12 -8.82
C ARG A 107 5.57 7.84 -7.38
N ALA A 108 5.10 6.74 -6.80
CA ALA A 108 5.54 6.30 -5.47
C ALA A 108 7.05 6.03 -5.46
N LEU A 109 7.55 5.29 -6.46
CA LEU A 109 8.98 5.00 -6.59
C LEU A 109 9.83 6.27 -6.75
N ALA A 110 9.35 7.27 -7.50
CA ALA A 110 10.04 8.56 -7.63
C ALA A 110 10.16 9.29 -6.28
N ILE A 111 9.11 9.27 -5.46
CA ILE A 111 9.12 9.86 -4.11
C ILE A 111 10.06 9.07 -3.19
N LEU A 112 9.97 7.73 -3.20
CA LEU A 112 10.79 6.86 -2.35
C LEU A 112 12.28 6.92 -2.69
N ALA A 113 12.63 7.27 -3.93
CA ALA A 113 14.01 7.43 -4.38
C ALA A 113 14.68 8.72 -3.87
N LEU A 114 13.92 9.67 -3.30
CA LEU A 114 14.50 10.90 -2.75
C LEU A 114 15.42 10.58 -1.54
N PRO A 115 16.58 11.24 -1.38
CA PRO A 115 17.57 10.91 -0.35
C PRO A 115 16.99 10.84 1.08
N GLN A 116 16.10 11.75 1.44
CA GLN A 116 15.46 11.79 2.76
C GLN A 116 14.54 10.58 3.02
N ASN A 117 14.10 9.88 1.98
CA ASN A 117 13.17 8.76 2.07
C ASN A 117 13.86 7.40 2.02
N LEU A 118 15.14 7.32 1.68
CA LEU A 118 15.85 6.06 1.40
C LEU A 118 15.78 5.05 2.56
N THR A 119 15.94 5.50 3.80
CA THR A 119 15.84 4.62 4.98
C THR A 119 14.43 4.04 5.14
N LYS A 120 13.39 4.83 4.87
CA LYS A 120 12.00 4.35 4.94
C LYS A 120 11.69 3.44 3.76
N ALA A 121 12.06 3.83 2.53
CA ALA A 121 11.92 3.01 1.34
C ALA A 121 12.56 1.62 1.49
N GLY A 122 13.79 1.55 2.03
CA GLY A 122 14.46 0.28 2.33
C GLY A 122 13.69 -0.58 3.34
N ARG A 123 13.13 0.02 4.39
CA ARG A 123 12.28 -0.69 5.36
C ARG A 123 11.00 -1.23 4.73
N LEU A 124 10.35 -0.46 3.84
CA LEU A 124 9.14 -0.91 3.13
C LEU A 124 9.46 -2.13 2.25
N GLY A 125 10.51 -2.04 1.43
CA GLY A 125 10.95 -3.14 0.59
C GLY A 125 11.31 -4.38 1.40
N TRP A 126 12.04 -4.21 2.52
CA TRP A 126 12.42 -5.32 3.39
C TRP A 126 11.21 -6.00 4.05
N ARG A 127 10.19 -5.23 4.49
CA ARG A 127 8.94 -5.79 5.05
C ARG A 127 8.26 -6.74 4.07
N THR A 128 8.16 -6.34 2.80
CA THR A 128 7.59 -7.19 1.76
C THR A 128 8.44 -8.45 1.54
N VAL A 129 9.77 -8.32 1.49
CA VAL A 129 10.68 -9.48 1.36
C VAL A 129 10.48 -10.45 2.51
N ASP A 130 10.49 -9.99 3.76
CA ASP A 130 10.23 -10.82 4.94
C ASP A 130 8.87 -11.51 4.86
N THR A 131 7.85 -10.81 4.36
CA THR A 131 6.50 -11.38 4.17
C THR A 131 6.51 -12.52 3.16
N ILE A 132 7.25 -12.38 2.06
CA ILE A 132 7.36 -13.42 1.02
C ILE A 132 8.16 -14.65 1.52
N TRP A 133 9.11 -14.46 2.43
CA TRP A 133 9.99 -15.53 2.92
C TRP A 133 9.40 -16.36 4.08
N ARG A 134 8.31 -15.92 4.71
CA ARG A 134 7.59 -16.71 5.72
C ARG A 134 6.85 -17.89 5.07
#